data_AF-A0A3D6D1X8-F1
#
_entry.id   AF-A0A3D6D1X8-F1
#
_cell.length_a   1.000
_cell.length_b   1.000
_cell.length_c   1.000
_cell.angle_alpha   90.00
_cell.angle_beta   90.00
_cell.angle_gamma   90.00
#
_symmetry.space_group_name_H-M   'P 1'
#
loop_
_entity.id
_entity.type
_entity.pdbx_description
1 polymer ?
#
loop_
_entity_poly.entity_id
_entity_poly.type
_entity_poly.pdbx_seq_one_letter_code
_entity_poly.pdbx_strand_id
1 'polypeptide(L)'
;MSSQINESVIRDVIQEVLGRLGNDTNLPHTAAVSSSASSAVAPSGSYAPPSCGCDSKKSSQGGRHGVFATAGEACDAAQQGFLQLQKQGIEARRKVEEIVKTMCADRATEWGRIELEESKIGRLDHKIEKLQII
;
A
#
# COMPACT_ATOMS: atom_id res chain seq x y z
N MET A 1 18.86 -35.23 -1.02
CA MET A 1 19.88 -34.35 -1.62
C MET A 1 20.12 -33.19 -0.66
N SER A 2 20.95 -33.41 0.35
CA SER A 2 21.21 -32.40 1.39
C SER A 2 22.11 -31.33 0.81
N SER A 3 21.55 -30.13 0.58
CA SER A 3 22.32 -28.98 0.10
C SER A 3 23.36 -28.64 1.17
N GLN A 4 24.64 -28.91 0.91
CA GLN A 4 25.73 -28.46 1.76
C GLN A 4 25.77 -26.94 1.68
N ILE A 5 25.19 -26.32 2.69
CA ILE A 5 25.22 -24.88 2.87
C ILE A 5 26.67 -24.49 3.16
N ASN A 6 27.28 -23.71 2.28
CA ASN A 6 28.69 -23.34 2.39
C ASN A 6 28.84 -22.25 3.45
N GLU A 7 29.33 -22.63 4.63
CA GLU A 7 29.48 -21.73 5.78
C GLU A 7 30.37 -20.52 5.50
N SER A 8 31.35 -20.63 4.59
CA SER A 8 32.21 -19.50 4.26
C SER A 8 31.44 -18.37 3.58
N VAL A 9 30.59 -18.72 2.61
CA VAL A 9 29.75 -17.75 1.88
C VAL A 9 28.77 -17.05 2.83
N ILE A 10 28.24 -17.78 3.82
CA ILE A 10 27.38 -17.18 4.85
C ILE A 10 28.15 -16.17 5.69
N ARG A 11 29.37 -16.50 6.13
CA ARG A 11 30.20 -15.59 6.95
C ARG A 11 30.56 -14.33 6.18
N ASP A 12 30.89 -14.45 4.90
CA ASP A 12 31.24 -13.31 4.04
C ASP A 12 30.05 -12.35 3.88
N VAL A 13 28.85 -12.88 3.62
CA VAL A 13 27.63 -12.07 3.53
C VAL A 13 27.28 -11.42 4.87
N ILE A 14 27.46 -12.12 5.99
CA ILE A 14 27.24 -11.55 7.33
C ILE A 14 28.21 -10.39 7.58
N GLN A 15 29.49 -10.54 7.25
CA GLN A 15 30.47 -9.47 7.41
C GLN A 15 30.15 -8.25 6.56
N GLU A 16 29.71 -8.45 5.32
CA GLU A 16 29.29 -7.36 4.43
C GLU A 16 28.07 -6.62 5.00
N VAL A 17 27.06 -7.36 5.47
CA VAL A 17 25.83 -6.77 6.03
C VAL A 17 26.12 -6.02 7.34
N LEU A 18 26.93 -6.61 8.23
CA LEU A 18 27.35 -5.93 9.47
C LEU A 18 28.20 -4.69 9.20
N GLY A 19 29.04 -4.71 8.17
CA GLY A 19 29.79 -3.53 7.74
C GLY A 19 28.88 -2.41 7.23
N ARG A 20 27.83 -2.74 6.47
CA ARG A 20 26.84 -1.76 5.99
C ARG A 20 26.04 -1.15 7.15
N LEU A 21 25.54 -1.99 8.07
CA LEU A 21 24.83 -1.54 9.28
C LEU A 21 25.72 -0.73 10.23
N GLY A 22 27.02 -1.04 10.30
CA GLY A 22 28.00 -0.32 11.10
C GLY A 22 28.40 1.04 10.54
N ASN A 23 28.19 1.29 9.24
CA ASN A 23 28.48 2.57 8.60
C ASN A 23 27.30 3.57 8.66
N ASP A 24 26.06 3.09 8.87
CA ASP A 24 24.87 3.95 9.02
C ASP A 24 24.85 4.74 10.36
N THR A 25 25.76 4.42 11.30
CA THR A 25 25.88 5.12 12.60
C THR A 25 26.81 6.34 12.57
N ASN A 26 27.41 6.69 11.43
CA ASN A 26 28.31 7.84 11.33
C ASN A 26 27.77 8.99 10.46
N LEU A 27 26.48 9.31 10.61
CA LEU A 27 25.94 10.64 10.33
C LEU A 27 25.71 11.38 11.66
N PRO A 28 26.02 12.68 11.76
CA PRO A 28 25.76 13.45 12.97
C PRO A 28 24.27 13.80 13.01
N HIS A 29 23.43 12.88 13.48
CA HIS A 29 22.11 13.23 13.99
C HIS A 29 22.12 13.20 15.51
N THR A 30 22.23 14.42 16.02
CA THR A 30 21.88 14.82 17.38
C THR A 30 20.55 14.23 17.83
N ALA A 31 20.48 13.96 19.14
CA ALA A 31 19.34 13.56 19.95
C ALA A 31 19.19 12.04 20.17
N ALA A 32 19.76 11.63 21.30
CA ALA A 32 19.47 10.40 22.00
C ALA A 32 17.96 10.21 22.22
N VAL A 33 17.45 9.01 21.99
CA VAL A 33 16.53 8.36 22.94
C VAL A 33 16.78 6.85 22.91
N SER A 34 17.12 6.34 24.08
CA SER A 34 17.35 4.95 24.42
C SER A 34 16.13 4.08 24.14
N SER A 35 16.38 2.88 23.64
CA SER A 35 15.43 1.77 23.63
C SER A 35 15.06 1.36 25.06
N SER A 36 13.78 1.29 25.37
CA SER A 36 13.26 0.45 26.45
C SER A 36 11.97 -0.24 26.02
N ALA A 37 11.86 -1.49 26.46
CA ALA A 37 10.94 -2.50 25.99
C ALA A 37 9.49 -2.30 26.49
N SER A 38 8.57 -2.92 25.74
CA SER A 38 7.27 -3.49 26.12
C SER A 38 6.39 -2.76 27.14
N SER A 39 5.21 -2.32 26.67
CA SER A 39 3.95 -2.50 27.41
C SER A 39 2.76 -2.47 26.46
N ALA A 40 1.84 -3.40 26.67
CA ALA A 40 0.54 -3.48 26.01
C ALA A 40 -0.27 -2.21 26.26
N VAL A 41 -0.95 -1.68 25.23
CA VAL A 41 -1.78 -0.48 25.33
C VAL A 41 -3.21 -0.79 24.87
N ALA A 42 -4.14 -0.64 25.80
CA ALA A 42 -5.59 -0.61 25.60
C ALA A 42 -6.01 0.53 24.65
N PRO A 43 -7.19 0.48 24.00
CA PRO A 43 -7.57 1.48 23.00
C PRO A 43 -7.96 2.79 23.69
N SER A 44 -7.05 3.75 23.75
CA SER A 44 -7.37 5.13 24.13
C SER A 44 -7.86 5.89 22.89
N GLY A 45 -9.13 6.29 22.92
CA GLY A 45 -9.86 6.91 21.81
C GLY A 45 -9.49 8.36 21.52
N SER A 46 -8.23 8.64 21.21
CA SER A 46 -7.79 9.97 20.79
C SER A 46 -6.49 9.93 19.98
N TYR A 47 -6.46 9.13 18.92
CA TYR A 47 -5.45 9.33 17.88
C TYR A 47 -5.88 10.50 16.99
N ALA A 48 -5.29 11.68 17.23
CA ALA A 48 -5.32 12.75 16.25
C ALA A 48 -4.26 12.44 15.18
N PRO A 49 -4.64 12.20 13.91
CA PRO A 49 -3.66 11.98 12.87
C PRO A 49 -2.75 13.22 12.74
N PRO A 50 -1.45 13.03 12.43
CA PRO A 50 -0.55 14.15 12.22
C PRO A 50 -1.14 15.07 11.13
N SER A 51 -1.22 16.36 11.46
CA SER A 51 -1.68 17.41 10.56
C SER A 51 -0.78 17.45 9.34
N CYS A 52 -1.20 16.82 8.24
CA CYS A 52 -0.69 17.18 6.92
C CYS A 52 -1.03 18.66 6.74
N GLY A 53 -0.03 19.53 6.55
CA GLY A 53 -0.18 20.99 6.41
C GLY A 53 -0.94 21.44 5.14
N CYS A 54 -1.86 20.61 4.65
CA CYS A 54 -2.80 20.93 3.60
C CYS A 54 -4.02 21.65 4.21
N ASP A 55 -3.80 22.84 4.76
CA ASP A 55 -4.88 23.81 4.99
C ASP A 55 -5.31 24.41 3.64
N SER A 56 -5.75 23.54 2.74
CA SER A 56 -6.31 23.94 1.45
C SER A 56 -7.79 24.15 1.66
N LYS A 57 -8.22 25.42 1.55
CA LYS A 57 -9.63 25.83 1.43
C LYS A 57 -10.44 24.73 0.74
N LYS A 58 -11.56 24.31 1.34
CA LYS A 58 -12.53 23.35 0.78
C LYS A 58 -12.87 23.71 -0.67
N SER A 59 -12.06 23.28 -1.63
CA SER A 59 -12.46 23.23 -3.02
C SER A 59 -13.37 22.01 -3.09
N SER A 60 -14.66 22.26 -3.18
CA SER A 60 -15.70 21.27 -3.45
C SER A 60 -15.58 20.64 -4.84
N GLN A 61 -14.38 20.52 -5.38
CA GLN A 61 -14.10 19.61 -6.48
C GLN A 61 -13.88 18.24 -5.84
N GLY A 62 -14.96 17.45 -5.79
CA GLY A 62 -14.86 16.04 -5.42
C GLY A 62 -13.72 15.37 -6.18
N GLY A 63 -12.96 14.54 -5.49
CA GLY A 63 -11.77 13.87 -6.03
C GLY A 63 -12.03 13.26 -7.41
N ARG A 64 -11.06 13.39 -8.32
CA ARG A 64 -11.18 12.80 -9.67
C ARG A 64 -11.18 11.28 -9.55
N HIS A 65 -12.29 10.65 -9.90
CA HIS A 65 -12.45 9.19 -9.94
C HIS A 65 -12.08 8.47 -8.63
N GLY A 66 -12.31 9.12 -7.47
CA GLY A 66 -11.98 8.53 -6.16
C GLY A 66 -10.58 8.83 -5.64
N VAL A 67 -9.78 9.66 -6.32
CA VAL A 67 -8.49 10.15 -5.83
C VAL A 67 -8.67 11.49 -5.12
N PHE A 68 -8.27 11.58 -3.85
CA PHE A 68 -8.41 12.75 -2.98
C PHE A 68 -7.05 13.25 -2.48
N ALA A 69 -6.98 14.52 -2.07
CA ALA A 69 -5.75 15.10 -1.55
C ALA A 69 -5.39 14.54 -0.17
N THR A 70 -6.41 14.17 0.63
CA THR A 70 -6.21 13.66 1.99
C THR A 70 -7.01 12.37 2.23
N ALA A 71 -6.54 11.58 3.20
CA ALA A 71 -7.24 10.37 3.64
C ALA A 71 -8.61 10.69 4.26
N GLY A 72 -8.76 11.82 4.96
CA GLY A 72 -10.02 12.24 5.56
C GLY A 72 -11.11 12.47 4.50
N GLU A 73 -10.77 13.23 3.45
CA GLU A 73 -11.67 13.45 2.32
C GLU A 73 -12.08 12.14 1.63
N ALA A 74 -11.14 11.21 1.47
CA ALA A 74 -11.43 9.90 0.90
C ALA A 74 -12.41 9.08 1.76
N CYS A 75 -12.24 9.09 3.09
CA CYS A 75 -13.14 8.42 4.03
C CYS A 75 -14.55 9.00 3.96
N ASP A 76 -14.67 10.34 3.96
CA ASP A 76 -15.97 11.02 3.88
C ASP A 76 -16.69 10.69 2.56
N ALA A 77 -15.98 10.71 1.44
CA ALA A 77 -16.53 10.35 0.13
C ALA A 77 -16.92 8.86 0.05
N ALA A 78 -16.11 7.97 0.60
CA ALA A 78 -16.41 6.54 0.66
C ALA A 78 -17.67 6.26 1.48
N GLN A 79 -17.86 6.94 2.61
CA GLN A 79 -19.07 6.83 3.44
C GLN A 79 -20.32 7.27 2.68
N GLN A 80 -20.23 8.38 1.94
CA GLN A 80 -21.34 8.85 1.11
C GLN A 80 -21.66 7.87 -0.02
N GLY A 81 -20.64 7.33 -0.71
CA GLY A 81 -20.81 6.32 -1.75
C GLY A 81 -21.43 5.02 -1.23
N PHE A 82 -21.01 4.57 -0.04
CA PHE A 82 -21.60 3.41 0.63
C PHE A 82 -23.09 3.59 0.88
N LEU A 83 -23.52 4.72 1.46
CA LEU A 83 -24.94 4.97 1.73
C LEU A 83 -25.78 5.04 0.46
N GLN A 84 -25.21 5.51 -0.65
CA GLN A 84 -25.88 5.50 -1.95
C GLN A 84 -26.05 4.07 -2.48
N LEU A 85 -24.97 3.27 -2.48
CA LEU A 85 -25.00 1.90 -2.97
C LEU A 85 -25.87 0.99 -2.09
N GLN A 86 -25.86 1.20 -0.77
CA GLN A 86 -26.68 0.47 0.19
C GLN A 86 -28.17 0.55 -0.16
N LYS A 87 -28.64 1.75 -0.52
CA LYS A 87 -30.04 2.00 -0.91
C LYS A 87 -30.46 1.29 -2.19
N GLN A 88 -29.50 0.96 -3.07
CA GLN A 88 -29.78 0.36 -4.38
C GLN A 88 -29.93 -1.17 -4.34
N GLY A 89 -29.49 -1.83 -3.26
CA GLY A 89 -29.67 -3.28 -3.08
C GLY A 89 -28.72 -4.17 -3.89
N ILE A 90 -29.05 -5.47 -3.98
CA ILE A 90 -28.16 -6.53 -4.53
C ILE A 90 -27.95 -6.37 -6.04
N GLU A 91 -29.00 -6.05 -6.80
CA GLU A 91 -28.91 -5.99 -8.26
C GLU A 91 -27.97 -4.88 -8.74
N ALA A 92 -28.00 -3.72 -8.08
CA ALA A 92 -27.03 -2.66 -8.37
C ALA A 92 -25.60 -3.08 -8.04
N ARG A 93 -25.38 -3.83 -6.94
CA ARG A 93 -24.05 -4.36 -6.60
C ARG A 93 -23.56 -5.36 -7.65
N ARG A 94 -24.43 -6.25 -8.15
CA ARG A 94 -24.09 -7.18 -9.24
C ARG A 94 -23.67 -6.42 -10.49
N LYS A 95 -24.40 -5.37 -10.86
CA LYS A 95 -24.05 -4.53 -12.02
C LYS A 95 -22.70 -3.84 -11.86
N VAL A 96 -22.40 -3.32 -10.67
CA VAL A 96 -21.08 -2.72 -10.38
C VAL A 96 -19.97 -3.77 -10.49
N GLU A 97 -20.17 -4.97 -9.93
CA GLU A 97 -19.22 -6.08 -10.04
C GLU A 97 -18.96 -6.45 -11.51
N GLU A 98 -20.01 -6.59 -12.30
CA GLU A 98 -19.92 -6.89 -13.73
C GLU A 98 -19.07 -5.84 -14.47
N ILE A 99 -19.35 -4.55 -14.26
CA ILE A 99 -18.58 -3.45 -14.88
C ILE A 99 -17.10 -3.55 -14.52
N VAL A 100 -16.78 -3.77 -13.23
CA VAL A 100 -15.39 -3.85 -12.77
C VAL A 100 -14.68 -5.06 -13.39
N LYS A 101 -15.33 -6.23 -13.43
CA LYS A 101 -14.76 -7.43 -14.05
C LYS A 101 -14.51 -7.26 -15.54
N THR A 102 -15.47 -6.68 -16.26
CA THR A 102 -15.31 -6.35 -17.68
C THR A 102 -14.13 -5.41 -17.89
N MET A 103 -13.99 -4.35 -17.08
CA MET A 103 -12.85 -3.44 -17.16
C MET A 103 -11.51 -4.15 -16.93
N CYS A 104 -11.42 -5.04 -15.94
CA CYS A 104 -10.22 -5.83 -15.68
C CYS A 104 -9.84 -6.70 -16.88
N ALA A 105 -10.81 -7.41 -17.46
CA ALA A 105 -10.58 -8.27 -18.62
C ALA A 105 -10.17 -7.46 -19.87
N ASP A 106 -10.88 -6.38 -20.17
CA ASP A 106 -10.65 -5.53 -21.35
C ASP A 106 -9.29 -4.82 -21.30
N ARG A 107 -8.80 -4.49 -20.10
CA ARG A 107 -7.54 -3.75 -19.88
C ARG A 107 -6.41 -4.62 -19.35
N ALA A 108 -6.56 -5.94 -19.34
CA ALA A 108 -5.61 -6.86 -18.71
C ALA A 108 -4.14 -6.65 -19.16
N THR A 109 -3.92 -6.48 -20.47
CA THR A 109 -2.58 -6.25 -21.02
C THR A 109 -1.99 -4.90 -20.61
N GLU A 110 -2.78 -3.84 -20.67
CA GLU A 110 -2.35 -2.48 -20.32
C GLU A 110 -2.00 -2.39 -18.83
N TRP A 111 -2.92 -2.84 -17.96
CA TRP A 111 -2.75 -2.76 -16.52
C TRP A 111 -1.66 -3.70 -16.00
N GLY A 112 -1.55 -4.92 -16.55
CA GLY A 112 -0.47 -5.84 -16.21
C GLY A 112 0.92 -5.26 -16.52
N ARG A 113 1.03 -4.46 -17.60
CA ARG A 113 2.25 -3.76 -17.96
C ARG A 113 2.55 -2.61 -16.98
N ILE A 114 1.58 -1.74 -16.69
CA ILE A 114 1.74 -0.63 -15.76
C ILE A 114 2.23 -1.14 -14.39
N GLU A 115 1.58 -2.18 -13.88
CA GLU A 115 1.91 -2.81 -12.60
C GLU A 115 3.34 -3.41 -12.58
N LEU A 116 3.82 -4.00 -13.68
CA LEU A 116 5.21 -4.46 -13.78
C LEU A 116 6.20 -3.30 -13.89
N GLU A 117 5.82 -2.25 -14.62
CA GLU A 117 6.65 -1.07 -14.81
C GLU A 117 6.83 -0.27 -13.52
N GLU A 118 5.81 -0.21 -12.67
CA GLU A 118 5.88 0.46 -11.37
C GLU A 118 6.63 -0.37 -10.32
N SER A 119 6.21 -1.63 -10.12
CA SER A 119 6.77 -2.47 -9.04
C SER A 119 8.11 -3.10 -9.37
N LYS A 120 8.42 -3.31 -10.67
CA LYS A 120 9.57 -4.09 -11.16
C LYS A 120 9.65 -5.53 -10.63
N ILE A 121 8.54 -6.12 -10.18
CA ILE A 121 8.49 -7.45 -9.57
C ILE A 121 7.58 -8.39 -10.37
N GLY A 122 8.03 -9.62 -10.58
CA GLY A 122 7.23 -10.72 -11.15
C GLY A 122 7.35 -10.89 -12.67
N ARG A 123 6.35 -11.52 -13.29
CA ARG A 123 6.29 -11.76 -14.74
C ARG A 123 5.04 -11.16 -15.36
N LEU A 124 5.16 -10.64 -16.58
CA LEU A 124 4.09 -9.91 -17.26
C LEU A 124 2.90 -10.81 -17.62
N ASP A 125 3.17 -11.98 -18.20
CA ASP A 125 2.18 -12.99 -18.57
C ASP A 125 1.27 -13.34 -17.37
N HIS A 126 1.87 -13.59 -16.21
CA HIS A 126 1.13 -13.89 -14.98
C HIS A 126 0.33 -12.71 -14.44
N LYS A 127 0.80 -11.46 -14.62
CA LYS A 127 0.05 -10.26 -14.22
C LYS A 127 -1.18 -10.06 -15.12
N ILE A 128 -1.07 -10.38 -16.40
CA ILE A 128 -2.19 -10.33 -17.36
C ILE A 128 -3.22 -11.43 -17.04
N GLU A 129 -2.78 -12.67 -16.86
CA GLU A 129 -3.68 -13.81 -16.57
C GLU A 129 -4.48 -13.58 -15.29
N LYS A 130 -3.85 -13.03 -14.24
CA LYS A 130 -4.54 -12.68 -12.99
C LYS A 130 -5.71 -11.71 -13.18
N LEU A 131 -5.66 -10.81 -14.17
CA LEU A 131 -6.74 -9.87 -14.45
C LEU A 131 -7.90 -10.50 -15.25
N GLN A 132 -7.67 -11.65 -15.89
CA GLN A 132 -8.66 -12.35 -16.71
C GLN A 132 -9.46 -13.42 -15.95
N ILE A 133 -8.99 -13.85 -14.78
CA ILE A 133 -9.62 -14.92 -13.98
C ILE A 133 -10.52 -14.41 -12.83
N ILE A 134 -10.79 -13.10 -12.79
CA ILE A 134 -11.54 -12.42 -11.71
C ILE A 134 -13.05 -12.47 -11.98
#